data_AF-A0A2W0EA48-F1
#
_entry.id   AF-A0A2W0EA48-F1
#
_cell.length_a   1.000
_cell.length_b   1.000
_cell.length_c   1.000
_cell.angle_alpha   90.00
_cell.angle_beta   90.00
_cell.angle_gamma   90.00
#
_symmetry.space_group_name_H-M   'P 1'
#
loop_
_entity.id
_entity.type
_entity.pdbx_description
1 polymer ?
#
loop_
_entity_poly.entity_id
_entity_poly.type
_entity_poly.pdbx_seq_one_letter_code
_entity_poly.pdbx_strand_id
1 'polypeptide(L)'
;EGNPKWAEFSRDQFVMNNARSSVSGEFVDPNCSVAPISLYLADHKAETLSRVVDAVNAFTARYDTGDFEILQAAGNAGIEAATNMTIQQSEKTMLILVFVIISLVVLWEFRSLKVTFALMAPLYLSTVLCEAVMAKMGLGVKIATLPVIALGVGIGVDYGIYLYSRIE
;
A
#
# COMPACT_ATOMS: atom_id res chain seq x y z
N GLU A 1 -2.12 -30.82 -31.03
CA GLU A 1 -3.32 -31.62 -30.72
C GLU A 1 -3.04 -33.08 -31.06
N GLY A 2 -3.14 -34.03 -30.13
CA GLY A 2 -2.75 -35.43 -30.42
C GLY A 2 -2.28 -36.26 -29.21
N ASN A 3 -2.41 -35.75 -28.00
CA ASN A 3 -2.12 -36.53 -26.81
C ASN A 3 -3.33 -37.44 -26.50
N PRO A 4 -3.17 -38.77 -26.41
CA PRO A 4 -4.26 -39.73 -26.26
C PRO A 4 -5.06 -39.55 -24.96
N LYS A 5 -4.50 -38.87 -23.94
CA LYS A 5 -5.23 -38.50 -22.71
C LYS A 5 -6.40 -37.55 -22.96
N TRP A 6 -6.40 -36.82 -24.08
CA TRP A 6 -7.48 -35.89 -24.41
C TRP A 6 -8.72 -36.58 -24.98
N ALA A 7 -8.64 -37.89 -25.29
CA ALA A 7 -9.77 -38.70 -25.74
C ALA A 7 -10.73 -39.10 -24.60
N GLU A 8 -10.30 -38.98 -23.34
CA GLU A 8 -11.15 -39.23 -22.16
C GLU A 8 -12.12 -38.08 -21.89
N PHE A 9 -11.89 -36.89 -22.44
CA PHE A 9 -12.83 -35.78 -22.30
C PHE A 9 -14.03 -35.97 -23.24
N SER A 10 -15.21 -36.02 -22.66
CA SER A 10 -16.47 -36.04 -23.43
C SER A 10 -16.55 -34.81 -24.33
N ARG A 11 -16.76 -35.03 -25.63
CA ARG A 11 -16.96 -33.97 -26.62
C ARG A 11 -18.38 -33.40 -26.61
N ASP A 12 -19.26 -33.97 -25.80
CA ASP A 12 -20.63 -33.52 -25.65
C ASP A 12 -20.69 -32.31 -24.70
N GLN A 13 -21.14 -31.17 -25.24
CA GLN A 13 -21.23 -29.90 -24.52
C GLN A 13 -22.17 -29.99 -23.30
N PHE A 14 -23.20 -30.83 -23.36
CA PHE A 14 -24.13 -31.03 -22.25
C PHE A 14 -23.46 -31.75 -21.07
N VAL A 15 -22.68 -32.79 -21.37
CA VAL A 15 -21.91 -33.54 -20.37
C VAL A 15 -20.80 -32.66 -19.77
N MET A 16 -20.14 -31.85 -20.60
CA MET A 16 -19.14 -30.88 -20.15
C MET A 16 -19.74 -29.79 -19.24
N ASN A 17 -20.92 -29.27 -19.56
CA ASN A 17 -21.60 -28.28 -18.71
C ASN A 17 -22.08 -28.88 -17.38
N ASN A 18 -22.52 -30.14 -17.36
CA ASN A 18 -22.93 -30.82 -16.13
C ASN A 18 -21.72 -31.15 -15.22
N ALA A 19 -20.60 -31.58 -15.81
CA ALA A 19 -19.35 -31.74 -15.07
C ALA A 19 -18.83 -30.41 -14.48
N ARG A 20 -19.14 -29.27 -15.11
CA ARG A 20 -18.81 -27.93 -14.60
C ARG A 20 -19.71 -27.48 -13.45
N SER A 21 -20.96 -27.95 -13.34
CA SER A 21 -21.85 -27.51 -12.26
C SER A 21 -21.39 -27.94 -10.86
N SER A 22 -20.40 -28.83 -10.79
CA SER A 22 -19.73 -29.27 -9.55
C SER A 22 -18.51 -28.40 -9.18
N VAL A 23 -18.07 -27.52 -10.08
CA VAL A 23 -16.97 -26.58 -9.82
C VAL A 23 -17.56 -25.32 -9.17
N SER A 24 -17.04 -24.93 -8.00
CA SER A 24 -17.54 -23.74 -7.32
C SER A 24 -17.28 -22.48 -8.15
N GLY A 25 -18.21 -21.54 -8.13
CA GLY A 25 -18.09 -20.24 -8.83
C GLY A 25 -16.94 -19.36 -8.35
N GLU A 26 -16.19 -19.80 -7.33
CA GLU A 26 -14.94 -19.18 -6.88
C GLU A 26 -13.78 -19.38 -7.87
N PHE A 27 -13.87 -20.38 -8.78
CA PHE A 27 -12.77 -20.71 -9.69
C PHE A 27 -13.01 -20.27 -11.13
N VAL A 28 -14.28 -20.19 -11.58
CA VAL A 28 -14.63 -19.84 -12.96
C VAL A 28 -16.00 -19.16 -12.97
N ASP A 29 -16.10 -17.99 -13.62
CA ASP A 29 -17.39 -17.34 -13.87
C ASP A 29 -18.29 -18.24 -14.74
N PRO A 30 -19.63 -18.28 -14.55
CA PRO A 30 -20.52 -19.07 -15.39
C PRO A 30 -20.42 -18.77 -16.88
N ASN A 31 -20.00 -17.56 -17.26
CA ASN A 31 -19.76 -17.19 -18.67
C ASN A 31 -18.35 -17.54 -19.17
N CYS A 32 -17.50 -18.14 -18.32
CA CYS A 32 -16.09 -18.45 -18.59
C CYS A 32 -15.27 -17.23 -19.05
N SER A 33 -15.73 -16.03 -18.70
CA SER A 33 -15.11 -14.75 -19.09
C SER A 33 -13.98 -14.34 -18.16
N VAL A 34 -14.03 -14.79 -16.90
CA VAL A 34 -13.04 -14.44 -15.86
C VAL A 34 -12.63 -15.70 -15.11
N ALA A 35 -11.32 -15.89 -14.96
CA ALA A 35 -10.72 -16.96 -14.18
C ALA A 35 -9.85 -16.34 -13.05
N PRO A 36 -10.34 -16.28 -11.81
CA PRO A 36 -9.57 -15.75 -10.69
C PRO A 36 -8.40 -16.68 -10.31
N ILE A 37 -7.23 -16.09 -10.09
CA ILE A 37 -6.05 -16.78 -9.54
C ILE A 37 -5.84 -16.29 -8.12
N SER A 38 -6.11 -17.15 -7.14
CA SER A 38 -5.91 -16.85 -5.72
C SER A 38 -4.49 -17.16 -5.29
N LEU A 39 -3.77 -16.17 -4.78
CA LEU A 39 -2.42 -16.30 -4.22
C LEU A 39 -2.46 -16.03 -2.72
N TYR A 40 -1.99 -16.99 -1.92
CA TYR A 40 -1.83 -16.80 -0.48
C TYR A 40 -0.40 -16.33 -0.20
N LEU A 41 -0.28 -15.10 0.31
CA LEU A 41 1.01 -14.50 0.63
C LEU A 41 1.46 -14.91 2.03
N ALA A 42 2.78 -15.02 2.21
CA ALA A 42 3.38 -15.33 3.52
C ALA A 42 3.20 -14.19 4.53
N ASP A 43 3.09 -12.95 4.04
CA ASP A 43 2.88 -11.75 4.85
C ASP A 43 2.21 -10.64 4.03
N HIS A 44 1.64 -9.66 4.73
CA HIS A 44 1.07 -8.43 4.15
C HIS A 44 2.02 -7.24 4.31
N LYS A 45 3.34 -7.46 4.25
CA LYS A 45 4.31 -6.35 4.31
C LYS A 45 4.35 -5.62 2.97
N ALA A 46 4.64 -4.32 3.04
CA ALA A 46 4.73 -3.45 1.87
C ALA A 46 5.68 -4.00 0.79
N GLU A 47 6.82 -4.54 1.21
CA GLU A 47 7.84 -5.10 0.31
C GLU A 47 7.37 -6.38 -0.39
N THR A 48 6.69 -7.28 0.32
CA THR A 48 6.13 -8.51 -0.27
C THR A 48 5.02 -8.18 -1.26
N LEU A 49 4.14 -7.23 -0.91
CA LEU A 49 3.09 -6.77 -1.81
C LEU A 49 3.64 -6.11 -3.08
N SER A 50 4.66 -5.25 -2.97
CA SER A 50 5.32 -4.65 -4.15
C SER A 50 5.93 -5.71 -5.04
N ARG A 51 6.72 -6.64 -4.49
CA ARG A 51 7.36 -7.70 -5.30
C ARG A 51 6.36 -8.53 -6.09
N VAL A 52 5.21 -8.83 -5.49
CA VAL A 52 4.14 -9.59 -6.16
C VAL A 52 3.55 -8.79 -7.31
N VAL A 53 3.23 -7.52 -7.08
CA VAL A 53 2.70 -6.64 -8.14
C VAL A 53 3.73 -6.43 -9.26
N ASP A 54 5.01 -6.23 -8.92
CA ASP A 54 6.08 -6.09 -9.90
C ASP A 54 6.27 -7.36 -10.75
N ALA A 55 6.16 -8.54 -10.13
CA ALA A 55 6.20 -9.82 -10.83
C ALA A 55 5.01 -10.00 -11.77
N VAL A 56 3.80 -9.60 -11.34
CA VAL A 56 2.60 -9.64 -12.19
C VAL A 56 2.73 -8.66 -13.36
N ASN A 57 3.16 -7.42 -13.11
CA ASN A 57 3.44 -6.43 -14.16
C ASN A 57 4.45 -6.94 -15.18
N ALA A 58 5.56 -7.53 -14.73
CA ALA A 58 6.59 -8.09 -15.60
C ALA A 58 6.06 -9.28 -16.42
N PHE A 59 5.16 -10.09 -15.84
CA PHE A 59 4.49 -11.17 -16.55
C PHE A 59 3.56 -10.63 -17.63
N THR A 60 2.69 -9.66 -17.28
CA THR A 60 1.78 -9.02 -18.23
C THR A 60 2.57 -8.38 -19.39
N ALA A 61 3.61 -7.61 -19.11
CA ALA A 61 4.42 -6.98 -20.16
C ALA A 61 5.10 -7.97 -21.11
N ARG A 62 5.35 -9.21 -20.67
CA ARG A 62 6.01 -10.25 -21.48
C ARG A 62 5.02 -11.11 -22.27
N TYR A 63 3.80 -11.25 -21.79
CA TYR A 63 2.79 -12.18 -22.34
C TYR A 63 1.50 -11.50 -22.80
N ASP A 64 1.49 -10.17 -22.92
CA ASP A 64 0.39 -9.42 -23.52
C ASP A 64 0.33 -9.69 -25.04
N THR A 65 -0.41 -10.74 -25.40
CA THR A 65 -0.67 -11.12 -26.80
C THR A 65 -1.99 -10.56 -27.32
N GLY A 66 -2.74 -9.80 -26.52
CA GLY A 66 -4.06 -9.24 -26.88
C GLY A 66 -5.23 -10.23 -26.86
N ASP A 67 -4.97 -11.53 -26.60
CA ASP A 67 -6.01 -12.57 -26.54
C ASP A 67 -6.73 -12.62 -25.18
N PHE A 68 -6.12 -12.05 -24.14
CA PHE A 68 -6.64 -12.02 -22.77
C PHE A 68 -6.12 -10.80 -22.02
N GLU A 69 -6.97 -10.23 -21.16
CA GLU A 69 -6.59 -9.11 -20.29
C GLU A 69 -6.23 -9.65 -18.90
N ILE A 70 -5.00 -9.37 -18.45
CA ILE A 70 -4.58 -9.68 -17.08
C ILE A 70 -5.00 -8.51 -16.18
N LEU A 71 -6.16 -8.64 -15.54
CA LEU A 71 -6.62 -7.70 -14.54
C LEU A 71 -5.81 -7.87 -13.24
N GLN A 72 -5.04 -6.85 -12.88
CA GLN A 72 -4.25 -6.88 -11.65
C GLN A 72 -5.11 -6.54 -10.44
N ALA A 73 -4.83 -7.25 -9.34
CA ALA A 73 -5.22 -6.89 -7.97
C ALA A 73 -6.72 -6.94 -7.64
N ALA A 74 -7.22 -8.13 -7.29
CA ALA A 74 -8.45 -8.29 -6.49
C ALA A 74 -8.12 -8.82 -5.08
N GLY A 75 -8.88 -8.37 -4.07
CA GLY A 75 -8.68 -8.74 -2.66
C GLY A 75 -7.88 -7.72 -1.85
N ASN A 76 -7.85 -7.89 -0.52
CA ASN A 76 -7.26 -6.92 0.42
C ASN A 76 -5.79 -6.58 0.08
N ALA A 77 -5.00 -7.58 -0.30
CA ALA A 77 -3.60 -7.41 -0.70
C ALA A 77 -3.44 -6.57 -1.98
N GLY A 78 -4.37 -6.69 -2.93
CA GLY A 78 -4.38 -5.93 -4.18
C GLY A 78 -4.73 -4.45 -3.97
N ILE A 79 -5.73 -4.18 -3.13
CA ILE A 79 -6.10 -2.81 -2.72
C ILE A 79 -4.95 -2.17 -1.95
N GLU A 80 -4.34 -2.88 -1.01
CA GLU A 80 -3.17 -2.40 -0.27
C GLU A 80 -1.98 -2.10 -1.20
N ALA A 81 -1.71 -2.96 -2.19
CA ALA A 81 -0.61 -2.74 -3.13
C ALA A 81 -0.85 -1.56 -4.08
N ALA A 82 -2.07 -1.44 -4.65
CA ALA A 82 -2.44 -0.32 -5.53
C ALA A 82 -2.38 1.03 -4.80
N THR A 83 -2.80 1.06 -3.53
CA THR A 83 -2.75 2.29 -2.73
C THR A 83 -1.31 2.60 -2.28
N ASN A 84 -0.49 1.59 -2.01
CA ASN A 84 0.91 1.77 -1.63
C ASN A 84 1.79 2.26 -2.81
N MET A 85 1.55 1.78 -4.04
CA MET A 85 2.24 2.25 -5.25
C MET A 85 1.99 3.74 -5.52
N THR A 86 0.78 4.22 -5.26
CA THR A 86 0.42 5.64 -5.44
C THR A 86 1.05 6.54 -4.37
N ILE A 87 1.34 5.98 -3.19
CA ILE A 87 1.70 6.76 -2.00
C ILE A 87 3.18 6.73 -1.66
N GLN A 88 3.98 5.79 -2.18
CA GLN A 88 5.43 5.81 -2.01
C GLN A 88 6.09 7.12 -2.51
N GLN A 89 5.50 7.78 -3.51
CA GLN A 89 5.92 9.11 -3.96
C GLN A 89 5.33 10.25 -3.11
N SER A 90 4.19 10.03 -2.47
CA SER A 90 3.45 11.07 -1.75
C SER A 90 3.79 11.15 -0.25
N GLU A 91 4.34 10.09 0.34
CA GLU A 91 4.69 10.04 1.77
C GLU A 91 5.68 11.15 2.17
N LYS A 92 6.81 11.23 1.46
CA LYS A 92 7.81 12.27 1.70
C LYS A 92 7.24 13.67 1.44
N THR A 93 6.46 13.81 0.38
CA THR A 93 5.82 15.08 0.01
C THR A 93 4.86 15.54 1.11
N MET A 94 4.07 14.63 1.68
CA MET A 94 3.16 14.92 2.79
C MET A 94 3.93 15.33 4.05
N LEU A 95 4.93 14.54 4.46
CA LEU A 95 5.75 14.86 5.64
C LEU A 95 6.41 16.23 5.49
N ILE A 96 7.00 16.52 4.32
CA ILE A 96 7.60 17.83 4.03
C ILE A 96 6.55 18.94 4.11
N LEU A 97 5.38 18.77 3.50
CA LEU A 97 4.30 19.77 3.54
C LEU A 97 3.84 20.06 4.97
N VAL A 98 3.63 19.03 5.78
CA VAL A 98 3.23 19.18 7.19
C VAL A 98 4.30 19.94 7.97
N PHE A 99 5.57 19.55 7.84
CA PHE A 99 6.67 20.23 8.52
C PHE A 99 6.82 21.69 8.08
N VAL A 100 6.66 21.99 6.79
CA VAL A 100 6.72 23.35 6.25
C VAL A 100 5.56 24.20 6.77
N ILE A 101 4.32 23.69 6.70
CA ILE A 101 3.14 24.43 7.16
C ILE A 101 3.24 24.72 8.66
N ILE A 102 3.60 23.73 9.48
CA ILE A 102 3.78 23.90 10.93
C ILE A 102 4.89 24.92 11.20
N SER A 103 6.03 24.81 10.53
CA SER A 103 7.13 25.77 10.68
C SER A 103 6.68 27.20 10.38
N LEU A 104 5.88 27.38 9.33
CA LEU A 104 5.33 28.69 8.95
C LEU A 104 4.34 29.23 9.98
N VAL A 105 3.45 28.38 10.51
CA VAL A 105 2.49 28.79 11.55
C VAL A 105 3.21 29.17 12.84
N VAL A 106 4.19 28.38 13.28
CA VAL A 106 5.00 28.68 14.47
C VAL A 106 5.85 29.94 14.25
N LEU A 107 6.41 30.13 13.06
CA LEU A 107 7.15 31.35 12.72
C LEU A 107 6.23 32.58 12.67
N TRP A 108 4.99 32.43 12.21
CA TRP A 108 4.00 33.51 12.23
C TRP A 108 3.68 33.91 13.67
N GLU A 109 3.41 32.93 14.54
CA GLU A 109 2.97 33.16 15.92
C GLU A 109 4.07 33.84 16.75
N PHE A 110 5.28 33.29 16.75
CA PHE A 110 6.37 33.80 17.58
C PHE A 110 7.25 34.85 16.90
N ARG A 111 7.12 35.06 15.58
CA ARG A 111 7.95 35.96 14.77
C ARG A 111 9.47 35.81 14.97
N SER A 112 9.93 34.67 15.49
CA SER A 112 11.30 34.44 15.91
C SER A 112 11.83 33.10 15.39
N LEU A 113 12.81 33.18 14.48
CA LEU A 113 13.45 32.00 13.88
C LEU A 113 14.12 31.10 14.93
N LYS A 114 14.66 31.68 16.01
CA LYS A 114 15.30 30.91 17.09
C LYS A 114 14.29 30.05 17.84
N VAL A 115 13.11 30.61 18.12
CA VAL A 115 12.02 29.91 18.83
C VAL A 115 11.44 28.82 17.93
N THR A 116 11.19 29.12 16.66
CA THR A 116 10.73 28.11 15.70
C THR A 116 11.71 26.93 15.62
N PHE A 117 13.02 27.19 15.52
CA PHE A 117 14.00 26.10 15.45
C PHE A 117 14.07 25.29 16.75
N ALA A 118 14.00 25.94 17.91
CA ALA A 118 13.99 25.28 19.21
C ALA A 118 12.78 24.35 19.41
N LEU A 119 11.61 24.74 18.88
CA LEU A 119 10.39 23.94 18.94
C LEU A 119 10.38 22.81 17.90
N MET A 120 10.86 23.07 16.68
CA MET A 120 10.84 22.10 15.59
C MET A 120 11.92 21.01 15.71
N ALA A 121 13.06 21.31 16.33
CA ALA A 121 14.18 20.36 16.48
C ALA A 121 13.81 19.06 17.23
N PRO A 122 13.22 19.10 18.45
CA PRO A 122 12.80 17.88 19.14
C PRO A 122 11.70 17.14 18.39
N LEU A 123 10.84 17.88 17.68
CA LEU A 123 9.80 17.31 16.84
C LEU A 123 10.37 16.44 15.72
N TYR A 124 11.29 17.01 14.94
CA TYR A 124 11.96 16.31 13.85
C TYR A 124 12.71 15.08 14.36
N LEU A 125 13.40 15.21 15.49
CA LEU A 125 14.10 14.10 16.11
C LEU A 125 13.14 12.95 16.47
N SER A 126 11.96 13.27 17.03
CA SER A 126 10.97 12.27 17.40
C SER A 126 10.40 11.52 16.19
N THR A 127 10.11 12.23 15.08
CA THR A 127 9.65 11.62 13.83
C THR A 127 10.70 10.69 13.23
N VAL A 128 11.96 11.13 13.14
CA VAL A 128 13.06 10.31 12.60
C VAL A 128 13.29 9.07 13.46
N LEU A 129 13.22 9.20 14.80
CA LEU A 129 13.33 8.05 15.69
C LEU A 129 12.16 7.07 15.51
N CYS A 130 10.94 7.57 15.32
CA CYS A 130 9.77 6.73 15.08
C CYS A 130 9.91 5.95 13.75
N GLU A 131 10.32 6.63 12.68
CA GLU A 131 10.63 6.00 11.38
C GLU A 131 11.75 4.97 11.50
N ALA A 132 12.82 5.26 12.24
CA ALA A 132 13.91 4.32 12.47
C ALA A 132 13.47 3.06 13.23
N VAL A 133 12.59 3.21 14.21
CA VAL A 133 12.01 2.07 14.95
C VAL A 133 11.11 1.24 14.03
N MET A 134 10.26 1.88 13.23
CA MET A 134 9.42 1.18 12.24
C MET A 134 10.26 0.41 11.21
N ALA A 135 11.32 1.03 10.70
CA ALA A 135 12.28 0.40 9.80
C ALA A 135 12.98 -0.81 10.44
N LYS A 136 13.41 -0.69 11.71
CA LYS A 136 14.02 -1.80 12.46
C LYS A 136 13.04 -2.96 12.67
N MET A 137 11.74 -2.67 12.82
CA MET A 137 10.69 -3.68 12.94
C MET A 137 10.27 -4.29 11.60
N GLY A 138 10.85 -3.83 10.48
CA GLY A 138 10.48 -4.28 9.14
C GLY A 138 9.06 -3.89 8.73
N LEU A 139 8.52 -2.85 9.37
CA LEU A 139 7.24 -2.24 9.05
C LEU A 139 7.55 -0.99 8.22
N GLY A 140 7.36 -1.07 6.91
CA GLY A 140 7.36 0.15 6.08
C GLY A 140 6.28 1.12 6.55
N VAL A 141 6.50 2.42 6.36
CA VAL A 141 5.46 3.42 6.61
C VAL A 141 4.30 3.13 5.66
N LYS A 142 3.10 3.01 6.22
CA LYS A 142 1.87 2.67 5.50
C LYS A 142 0.87 3.80 5.64
N ILE A 143 -0.16 3.77 4.78
CA ILE A 143 -1.33 4.65 4.85
C ILE A 143 -1.98 4.61 6.23
N ALA A 144 -2.02 3.43 6.85
CA ALA A 144 -2.59 3.26 8.18
C ALA A 144 -1.74 3.92 9.30
N THR A 145 -0.43 4.12 9.09
CA THR A 145 0.47 4.69 10.11
C THR A 145 0.71 6.19 9.92
N LEU A 146 0.48 6.73 8.72
CA LEU A 146 0.64 8.16 8.42
C LEU A 146 -0.22 9.10 9.27
N PRO A 147 -1.53 8.84 9.51
CA PRO A 147 -2.35 9.68 10.39
C PRO A 147 -1.83 9.72 11.83
N VAL A 148 -1.24 8.62 12.31
CA VAL A 148 -0.68 8.53 13.66
C VAL A 148 0.56 9.41 13.79
N ILE A 149 1.42 9.44 12.77
CA ILE A 149 2.59 10.33 12.73
C ILE A 149 2.14 11.79 12.71
N ALA A 150 1.17 12.15 11.85
CA ALA A 150 0.63 13.50 11.77
C ALA A 150 0.01 13.97 13.10
N LEU A 151 -0.72 13.08 13.79
CA LEU A 151 -1.30 13.36 15.10
C LEU A 151 -0.23 13.49 16.19
N GLY A 152 0.80 12.65 16.17
CA GLY A 152 1.95 12.75 17.07
C GLY A 152 2.72 14.07 16.91
N VAL A 153 2.89 14.53 15.67
CA VAL A 153 3.51 15.83 15.35
C VAL A 153 2.68 16.98 15.92
N GLY A 154 1.36 16.98 15.72
CA GLY A 154 0.48 18.04 16.25
C GLY A 154 0.56 18.17 17.78
N ILE A 155 0.46 17.05 18.48
CA ILE A 155 0.58 17.02 19.95
C ILE A 155 1.95 17.51 20.41
N GLY A 156 3.03 17.12 19.71
CA GLY A 156 4.37 17.56 20.04
C GLY A 156 4.55 19.08 19.96
N VAL A 157 3.94 19.74 18.95
CA VAL A 157 4.03 21.19 18.78
C VAL A 157 3.26 21.89 19.89
N ASP A 158 2.06 21.42 20.21
CA ASP A 158 1.25 21.99 21.29
C ASP A 158 1.98 21.93 22.62
N TYR A 159 2.66 20.82 22.92
CA TYR A 159 3.49 20.70 24.12
C TYR A 159 4.71 21.62 24.08
N GLY A 160 5.37 21.76 22.93
CA GLY A 160 6.50 22.66 22.77
C GLY A 160 6.11 24.13 23.00
N ILE A 161 5.01 24.56 22.37
CA ILE A 161 4.43 25.90 22.53
C ILE A 161 4.05 26.14 24.00
N TYR A 162 3.35 25.18 24.61
CA TYR A 162 2.95 25.27 26.02
C TYR A 162 4.15 25.43 26.95
N LEU A 163 5.20 24.63 26.74
CA LEU A 163 6.40 24.68 27.57
C LEU A 163 7.13 26.02 27.41
N TYR A 164 7.25 26.49 26.17
CA TYR A 164 7.89 27.76 25.85
C TYR A 164 7.12 28.95 26.46
N SER A 165 5.80 29.01 26.26
CA SER A 165 4.94 30.08 26.80
C SER A 165 4.90 30.12 28.33
N ARG A 166 5.29 29.04 29.02
CA ARG A 166 5.35 28.99 30.48
C ARG A 166 6.73 29.32 31.05
N ILE A 167 7.77 29.24 30.22
CA ILE A 167 9.15 29.57 30.59
C ILE A 167 9.47 31.04 30.30
N GLU A 168 8.82 31.63 29.29
CA GLU A 168 8.78 33.07 29.04
C GLU A 168 7.83 33.80 30.01
#